data_AF-A0A955G135-F1
#
_entry.id   AF-A0A955G135-F1
#
_cell.length_a   1.000
_cell.length_b   1.000
_cell.length_c   1.000
_cell.angle_alpha   90.00
_cell.angle_beta   90.00
_cell.angle_gamma   90.00
#
_symmetry.space_group_name_H-M   'P 1'
#
loop_
_entity.id
_entity.type
_entity.pdbx_description
1 polymer ?
#
loop_
_entity_poly.entity_id
_entity_poly.type
_entity_poly.pdbx_seq_one_letter_code
_entity_poly.pdbx_strand_id
1 'polypeptide(L)'
;MKQIKAVLPPKLKNKHAQFFAWFLGLIFLLMALVQLVKFEKFTPFIESVFDGGAAGKAIAAIIVTTEVFALPFLLRMALSPLMRFCSMVCGWLAALTWLWISLTYASELIGLSFSLVILAGYVSYLLRGDISRLQHKR
;
A
#
# COMPACT_ATOMS: atom_id res chain seq x y z
N MET A 1 -10.62 -42.26 -4.93
CA MET A 1 -10.33 -40.80 -4.99
C MET A 1 -9.70 -40.38 -3.67
N LYS A 2 -8.45 -39.89 -3.68
CA LYS A 2 -7.73 -39.50 -2.45
C LYS A 2 -8.27 -38.14 -1.98
N GLN A 3 -9.03 -38.10 -0.90
CA GLN A 3 -9.59 -36.85 -0.39
C GLN A 3 -8.49 -35.94 0.14
N ILE A 4 -8.35 -34.76 -0.45
CA ILE A 4 -7.46 -33.70 0.05
C ILE A 4 -8.14 -33.12 1.30
N LYS A 5 -7.73 -33.62 2.48
CA LYS A 5 -8.26 -33.11 3.75
C LYS A 5 -7.71 -31.71 4.02
N ALA A 6 -8.58 -30.79 4.41
CA ALA A 6 -8.18 -29.48 4.94
C ALA A 6 -7.42 -29.70 6.25
N VAL A 7 -6.21 -29.14 6.34
CA VAL A 7 -5.35 -29.29 7.52
C VAL A 7 -5.31 -27.94 8.23
N LEU A 8 -5.58 -27.96 9.53
CA LEU A 8 -5.44 -26.76 10.36
C LEU A 8 -3.97 -26.30 10.36
N PRO A 9 -3.71 -24.99 10.34
CA PRO A 9 -2.35 -24.48 10.40
C PRO A 9 -1.67 -24.92 11.71
N PRO A 10 -0.39 -25.31 11.69
CA PRO A 10 0.36 -25.62 12.90
C PRO A 10 0.31 -24.42 13.85
N LYS A 11 0.16 -24.70 15.15
CA LYS A 11 0.13 -23.67 16.19
C LYS A 11 1.40 -22.82 16.08
N LEU A 12 1.21 -21.50 16.11
CA LEU A 12 2.32 -20.56 16.04
C LEU A 12 3.02 -20.63 17.40
N LYS A 13 4.34 -20.82 17.38
CA LYS A 13 5.13 -20.85 18.62
C LYS A 13 5.12 -19.48 19.33
N ASN A 14 4.94 -18.40 18.55
CA ASN A 14 4.96 -17.00 19.01
C ASN A 14 3.56 -16.38 18.99
N LYS A 15 3.06 -15.94 20.15
CA LYS A 15 1.77 -15.25 20.30
C LYS A 15 1.71 -13.93 19.52
N HIS A 16 2.83 -13.20 19.45
CA HIS A 16 2.92 -11.93 18.70
C HIS A 16 2.71 -12.13 17.19
N ALA A 17 3.32 -13.14 16.60
CA ALA A 17 3.14 -13.43 15.17
C ALA A 17 1.68 -13.78 14.83
N GLN A 18 0.98 -14.44 15.76
CA GLN A 18 -0.45 -14.71 15.61
C GLN A 18 -1.29 -13.44 15.67
N PHE A 19 -0.97 -12.52 16.59
CA PHE A 19 -1.63 -11.22 16.68
C PHE A 19 -1.43 -10.39 15.41
N PHE A 20 -0.20 -10.27 14.91
CA PHE A 20 0.09 -9.55 13.68
C PHE A 20 -0.62 -10.14 12.45
N ALA A 21 -0.68 -11.47 12.33
CA ALA A 21 -1.39 -12.11 11.23
C ALA A 21 -2.90 -11.79 11.24
N TRP A 22 -3.51 -11.83 12.43
CA TRP A 22 -4.92 -11.45 12.62
C TRP A 22 -5.17 -9.97 12.34
N PHE A 23 -4.30 -9.10 12.85
CA PHE A 23 -4.40 -7.66 12.64
C PHE A 23 -4.26 -7.29 11.16
N LEU A 24 -3.27 -7.86 10.46
CA LEU A 24 -3.08 -7.66 9.03
C LEU A 24 -4.25 -8.23 8.22
N GLY A 25 -4.77 -9.41 8.61
CA GLY A 25 -5.97 -9.99 8.01
C GLY A 25 -7.20 -9.10 8.16
N LEU A 26 -7.39 -8.49 9.33
CA LEU A 26 -8.48 -7.54 9.57
C LEU A 26 -8.34 -6.29 8.70
N ILE A 27 -7.13 -5.75 8.56
CA ILE A 27 -6.86 -4.60 7.70
C ILE A 27 -7.19 -4.94 6.24
N PHE A 28 -6.69 -6.06 5.71
CA PHE A 28 -6.97 -6.48 4.34
C PHE A 28 -8.46 -6.73 4.12
N LEU A 29 -9.17 -7.26 5.11
CA LEU A 29 -10.62 -7.45 5.04
C LEU A 29 -11.35 -6.10 4.92
N LEU A 30 -11.02 -5.14 5.77
CA LEU A 30 -11.62 -3.81 5.74
C LEU A 30 -11.29 -3.09 4.43
N MET A 31 -10.05 -3.18 3.95
CA MET A 31 -9.62 -2.59 2.68
C MET A 31 -10.40 -3.20 1.50
N ALA A 32 -10.47 -4.53 1.40
CA ALA A 32 -11.23 -5.20 0.35
C ALA A 32 -12.72 -4.81 0.37
N LEU A 33 -13.33 -4.70 1.56
CA LEU A 33 -14.73 -4.25 1.69
C LEU A 33 -14.92 -2.81 1.23
N VAL A 34 -14.02 -1.90 1.62
CA VAL A 34 -14.05 -0.50 1.19
C VAL A 34 -13.85 -0.40 -0.33
N GLN A 35 -12.90 -1.15 -0.89
CA GLN A 35 -12.65 -1.19 -2.33
C GLN A 35 -13.85 -1.75 -3.10
N LEU A 36 -14.58 -2.72 -2.55
CA LEU A 36 -15.79 -3.26 -3.17
C LEU A 36 -16.92 -2.22 -3.21
N VAL A 37 -17.13 -1.47 -2.12
CA VAL A 37 -18.16 -0.41 -2.05
C VAL A 37 -17.77 0.83 -2.84
N LYS A 38 -16.47 1.14 -2.94
CA LYS A 38 -15.93 2.31 -3.63
C LYS A 38 -15.23 1.95 -4.94
N PHE A 39 -15.62 0.85 -5.58
CA PHE A 39 -14.92 0.33 -6.76
C PHE A 39 -14.85 1.35 -7.91
N GLU A 40 -15.89 2.16 -8.06
CA GLU A 40 -15.95 3.26 -9.04
C GLU A 40 -14.89 4.34 -8.82
N LYS A 41 -14.48 4.58 -7.57
CA LYS A 41 -13.42 5.53 -7.22
C LYS A 41 -12.04 4.87 -7.13
N PHE A 42 -12.01 3.57 -6.87
CA PHE A 42 -10.79 2.79 -6.81
C PHE A 42 -10.18 2.56 -8.19
N THR A 43 -11.02 2.28 -9.19
CA THR A 43 -10.61 2.12 -10.59
C THR A 43 -9.76 3.30 -11.10
N PRO A 44 -10.24 4.56 -11.08
CA PRO A 44 -9.45 5.69 -11.57
C PRO A 44 -8.20 5.96 -10.72
N PHE A 45 -8.21 5.62 -9.43
CA PHE A 45 -7.03 5.68 -8.57
C PHE A 45 -5.95 4.72 -9.06
N ILE A 46 -6.29 3.45 -9.32
CA ILE A 46 -5.33 2.46 -9.85
C ILE A 46 -4.85 2.82 -11.26
N GLU A 47 -5.74 3.34 -12.12
CA GLU A 47 -5.37 3.86 -13.44
C GLU A 47 -4.34 4.98 -13.33
N SER A 48 -4.47 5.89 -12.36
CA SER A 48 -3.50 6.97 -12.13
C SER A 48 -2.12 6.48 -11.66
N VAL A 49 -2.07 5.33 -11.00
CA VAL A 49 -0.81 4.75 -10.47
C VAL A 49 -0.07 3.94 -11.54
N PHE A 50 -0.80 3.24 -12.41
CA PHE A 50 -0.24 2.31 -13.40
C PHE A 50 -0.25 2.85 -14.84
N ASP A 51 -0.71 4.09 -15.05
CA ASP A 51 -0.76 4.80 -16.35
C ASP A 51 -1.44 3.99 -17.48
N GLY A 52 -2.32 3.06 -17.09
CA GLY A 52 -2.86 2.04 -17.98
C GLY A 52 -4.38 2.15 -18.04
N GLY A 53 -4.91 2.95 -18.97
CA GLY A 53 -6.35 3.23 -19.12
C GLY A 53 -7.28 1.99 -19.01
N ALA A 54 -7.59 1.30 -20.11
CA ALA A 54 -8.51 0.15 -20.06
C ALA A 54 -8.00 -1.04 -19.21
N ALA A 55 -6.68 -1.13 -19.00
CA ALA A 55 -6.05 -2.18 -18.19
C ALA A 55 -6.21 -1.94 -16.67
N GLY A 56 -6.42 -0.70 -16.22
CA GLY A 56 -6.49 -0.35 -14.81
C GLY A 56 -7.69 -0.96 -14.09
N LYS A 57 -8.82 -1.14 -14.78
CA LYS A 57 -9.96 -1.93 -14.26
C LYS A 57 -9.59 -3.38 -13.96
N ALA A 58 -8.86 -4.02 -14.87
CA ALA A 58 -8.42 -5.41 -14.70
C ALA A 58 -7.41 -5.51 -13.56
N ILE A 59 -6.46 -4.58 -13.48
CA ILE A 59 -5.46 -4.53 -12.41
C ILE A 59 -6.14 -4.29 -11.05
N ALA A 60 -7.08 -3.36 -10.97
CA ALA A 60 -7.86 -3.09 -9.75
C ALA A 60 -8.60 -4.35 -9.28
N ALA A 61 -9.27 -5.06 -10.19
CA ALA A 61 -9.94 -6.31 -9.86
C ALA A 61 -8.96 -7.40 -9.40
N ILE A 62 -7.78 -7.50 -10.02
CA ILE A 62 -6.72 -8.44 -9.61
C ILE A 62 -6.20 -8.12 -8.20
N ILE A 63 -6.00 -6.84 -7.87
CA ILE A 63 -5.56 -6.40 -6.54
C ILE A 63 -6.59 -6.81 -5.48
N VAL A 64 -7.86 -6.44 -5.66
CA VAL A 64 -8.96 -6.80 -4.73
C VAL A 64 -9.06 -8.32 -4.58
N THR A 65 -9.00 -9.04 -5.69
CA THR A 65 -9.06 -10.51 -5.68
C THR A 65 -7.87 -11.09 -4.89
N THR A 66 -6.67 -10.58 -5.11
CA THR A 66 -5.45 -11.02 -4.40
C THR A 66 -5.55 -10.76 -2.91
N GLU A 67 -6.12 -9.63 -2.48
CA GLU A 67 -6.40 -9.34 -1.07
C GLU A 67 -7.36 -10.36 -0.46
N VAL A 68 -8.47 -10.65 -1.13
CA VAL A 68 -9.46 -11.64 -0.66
C VAL A 68 -8.85 -13.04 -0.58
N PHE A 69 -8.03 -13.43 -1.55
CA PHE A 69 -7.31 -14.71 -1.54
C PHE A 69 -6.20 -14.79 -0.47
N ALA A 70 -5.72 -13.66 0.05
CA ALA A 70 -4.77 -13.63 1.17
C ALA A 70 -5.43 -13.89 2.54
N LEU A 71 -6.71 -13.53 2.70
CA LEU A 71 -7.45 -13.64 3.95
C LEU A 71 -7.46 -15.03 4.59
N PRO A 72 -7.67 -16.15 3.85
CA PRO A 72 -7.73 -17.47 4.45
C PRO A 72 -6.43 -17.86 5.18
N PHE A 73 -5.28 -17.42 4.66
CA PHE A 73 -3.98 -17.62 5.30
C PHE A 73 -3.81 -16.74 6.55
N LEU A 74 -4.14 -15.44 6.44
CA LEU A 74 -3.99 -14.46 7.52
C LEU A 74 -4.92 -14.77 8.72
N LEU A 75 -6.16 -15.16 8.43
CA LEU A 75 -7.16 -15.58 9.43
C LEU A 75 -6.95 -17.00 9.93
N ARG A 76 -5.95 -17.73 9.40
CA ARG A 76 -5.58 -19.09 9.81
C ARG A 76 -6.73 -20.10 9.65
N MET A 77 -7.49 -19.99 8.58
CA MET A 77 -8.55 -20.93 8.23
C MET A 77 -7.96 -22.30 7.83
N ALA A 78 -8.76 -23.36 7.99
CA ALA A 78 -8.38 -24.71 7.56
C ALA A 78 -8.38 -24.77 6.03
N LEU A 79 -7.21 -24.99 5.43
CA LEU A 79 -7.00 -24.98 3.98
C LEU A 79 -6.26 -26.24 3.53
N SER A 80 -6.35 -26.56 2.25
CA SER A 80 -5.45 -27.53 1.65
C SER A 80 -4.01 -26.98 1.64
N PRO A 81 -2.96 -27.82 1.70
CA PRO A 81 -1.57 -27.36 1.72
C PRO A 81 -1.22 -26.45 0.53
N LEU A 82 -1.75 -26.74 -0.65
CA LEU A 82 -1.50 -25.98 -1.88
C LEU A 82 -2.21 -24.62 -1.86
N MET A 83 -3.47 -24.58 -1.40
CA MET A 83 -4.21 -23.33 -1.26
C MET A 83 -3.60 -22.43 -0.19
N ARG A 84 -3.04 -23.03 0.86
CA ARG A 84 -2.33 -22.28 1.90
C ARG A 84 -1.07 -21.60 1.38
N PHE A 85 -0.31 -22.25 0.49
CA PHE A 85 0.84 -21.62 -0.18
C PHE A 85 0.39 -20.50 -1.12
N CYS A 86 -0.65 -20.74 -1.91
CA CYS A 86 -1.22 -19.72 -2.80
C CYS A 86 -1.68 -18.48 -2.02
N SER A 87 -2.47 -18.66 -0.95
CA SER A 87 -2.89 -17.55 -0.09
C SER A 87 -1.72 -16.84 0.60
N MET A 88 -0.64 -17.55 0.96
CA MET A 88 0.57 -16.93 1.49
C MET A 88 1.24 -16.02 0.45
N VAL A 89 1.38 -16.50 -0.79
CA VAL A 89 1.94 -15.71 -1.91
C VAL A 89 1.05 -14.50 -2.21
N CYS A 90 -0.27 -14.67 -2.25
CA CYS A 90 -1.22 -13.56 -2.43
C CYS A 90 -1.07 -12.50 -1.31
N GLY A 91 -0.90 -12.93 -0.06
CA GLY A 91 -0.67 -12.00 1.05
C GLY A 91 0.61 -11.19 0.91
N TRP A 92 1.69 -11.81 0.43
CA TRP A 92 2.94 -11.13 0.14
C TRP A 92 2.81 -10.16 -1.03
N LEU A 93 2.16 -10.58 -2.12
CA LEU A 93 1.93 -9.72 -3.29
C LEU A 93 1.10 -8.50 -2.92
N ALA A 94 -0.02 -8.68 -2.22
CA ALA A 94 -0.86 -7.57 -1.76
C ALA A 94 -0.08 -6.59 -0.89
N ALA A 95 0.69 -7.10 0.10
CA ALA A 95 1.52 -6.25 0.96
C ALA A 95 2.58 -5.47 0.16
N LEU A 96 3.25 -6.12 -0.80
CA LEU A 96 4.25 -5.48 -1.66
C LEU A 96 3.62 -4.42 -2.57
N THR A 97 2.45 -4.68 -3.15
CA THR A 97 1.71 -3.70 -3.96
C THR A 97 1.38 -2.46 -3.14
N TRP A 98 0.83 -2.62 -1.94
CA TRP A 98 0.53 -1.49 -1.06
C TRP A 98 1.77 -0.73 -0.59
N LEU A 99 2.86 -1.45 -0.30
CA LEU A 99 4.13 -0.83 0.07
C LEU A 99 4.69 0.00 -1.08
N TRP A 100 4.67 -0.53 -2.30
CA TRP A 100 5.13 0.19 -3.49
C TRP A 100 4.29 1.44 -3.76
N ILE A 101 2.96 1.32 -3.73
CA ILE A 101 2.04 2.46 -3.85
C ILE A 101 2.36 3.53 -2.79
N SER A 102 2.52 3.11 -1.53
CA SER A 102 2.81 4.04 -0.42
C SER A 102 4.14 4.76 -0.60
N LEU A 103 5.18 4.07 -1.10
CA LEU A 103 6.48 4.69 -1.37
C LEU A 103 6.41 5.70 -2.51
N THR A 104 5.66 5.40 -3.57
CA THR A 104 5.46 6.33 -4.70
C THR A 104 4.78 7.62 -4.27
N TYR A 105 3.73 7.55 -3.43
CA TYR A 105 3.08 8.76 -2.93
C TYR A 105 3.90 9.49 -1.85
N ALA A 106 4.66 8.75 -1.02
CA ALA A 106 5.50 9.36 0.00
C ALA A 106 6.66 10.17 -0.62
N SER A 107 7.25 9.70 -1.71
CA SER A 107 8.34 10.40 -2.38
C SER A 107 7.89 11.74 -2.98
N GLU A 108 6.65 11.85 -3.47
CA GLU A 108 6.09 13.12 -3.96
C GLU A 108 5.93 14.17 -2.85
N LEU A 109 5.44 13.77 -1.67
CA LEU A 109 5.33 14.65 -0.49
C LEU A 109 6.70 15.14 0.02
N ILE A 110 7.71 14.27 -0.02
CA ILE A 110 9.09 14.62 0.35
C ILE A 110 9.71 15.60 -0.67
N GLY A 111 9.45 15.40 -1.98
CA GLY A 111 9.91 16.29 -3.04
C GLY A 111 9.32 17.71 -2.97
N LEU A 112 8.03 17.83 -2.64
CA LEU A 112 7.37 19.12 -2.41
C LEU A 112 7.98 19.88 -1.23
N SER A 113 8.29 19.16 -0.16
CA SER A 113 8.94 19.73 1.04
C SER A 113 10.33 20.27 0.71
N PHE A 114 11.13 19.54 -0.07
CA PHE A 114 12.46 19.97 -0.51
C PHE A 114 12.41 21.23 -1.39
N SER A 115 11.45 21.31 -2.30
CA SER A 115 11.28 22.47 -3.20
C SER A 115 10.92 23.75 -2.45
N LEU A 116 10.07 23.66 -1.42
CA LEU A 116 9.71 24.80 -0.57
C LEU A 116 10.89 25.32 0.25
N VAL A 117 11.75 24.42 0.75
CA VAL A 117 12.97 24.81 1.48
C VAL A 117 13.94 25.57 0.57
N ILE A 118 14.12 25.11 -0.67
CA ILE A 118 14.97 25.80 -1.65
C ILE A 118 14.38 27.18 -1.98
N LEU A 119 13.08 27.27 -2.23
CA LEU A 119 12.42 28.54 -2.52
C LEU A 119 12.53 29.52 -1.34
N ALA A 120 12.30 29.06 -0.11
CA ALA A 120 12.46 29.86 1.09
C ALA A 120 13.91 30.36 1.27
N GLY A 121 14.89 29.51 0.95
CA GLY A 121 16.30 29.88 0.90
C GLY A 121 16.59 30.97 -0.14
N TYR A 122 16.06 30.82 -1.36
CA TYR A 122 16.19 31.80 -2.44
C TYR A 122 15.56 33.16 -2.09
N VAL A 123 14.35 33.16 -1.54
CA VAL A 123 13.65 34.37 -1.10
C VAL A 123 14.43 35.06 0.02
N SER A 124 14.96 34.30 0.98
CA SER A 124 15.80 34.83 2.05
C SER A 124 17.10 35.45 1.53
N TYR A 125 17.73 34.83 0.52
CA TYR A 125 18.92 35.37 -0.14
C TYR A 125 18.61 36.68 -0.88
N LEU A 126 17.50 36.73 -1.62
CA LEU A 126 17.06 37.91 -2.36
C LEU A 126 16.76 39.09 -1.42
N LEU A 127 15.98 38.85 -0.36
CA LEU A 127 15.64 39.87 0.64
C LEU A 127 16.89 40.40 1.35
N ARG A 128 17.84 39.52 1.69
CA ARG A 128 19.11 39.91 2.31
C ARG A 128 20.00 40.73 1.37
N GLY A 129 19.96 40.45 0.07
CA GLY A 129 20.65 41.23 -0.96
C GLY A 129 20.05 42.62 -1.19
N ASP A 130 18.76 42.80 -0.95
CA ASP A 130 18.09 44.10 -1.08
C ASP A 130 18.31 44.99 0.15
N ILE A 131 18.25 44.40 1.35
CA ILE A 131 18.50 45.09 2.62
C ILE A 131 19.93 45.65 2.69
N SER A 132 20.93 44.91 2.19
CA SER A 132 22.33 45.36 2.18
C SER A 132 22.57 46.55 1.24
N ARG A 133 21.82 46.66 0.14
CA ARG A 133 21.88 47.84 -0.76
C ARG A 133 21.25 49.08 -0.14
N LEU A 134 20.22 48.92 0.70
CA LEU A 134 19.56 50.04 1.39
C LEU A 134 20.41 50.63 2.53
N GLN A 135 21.26 49.83 3.17
CA GLN A 135 22.16 50.28 4.22
C GLN A 135 23.33 51.13 3.69
N HIS A 136 23.80 50.88 2.47
CA HIS A 136 24.92 51.63 1.87
C HIS A 136 24.50 53.00 1.29
N LYS A 137 23.19 53.26 1.18
CA LYS A 137 22.62 54.52 0.67
C LYS A 137 22.24 55.53 1.77
N ARG A 138 22.40 55.18 3.05
CA ARG A 138 22.31 56.12 4.18
C ARG A 138 23.71 56.46 4.66
#